data_AF-A0A933ZDZ5-F1
#
_entry.id   AF-A0A933ZDZ5-F1
#
_cell.length_a   1.000
_cell.length_b   1.000
_cell.length_c   1.000
_cell.angle_alpha   90.00
_cell.angle_beta   90.00
_cell.angle_gamma   90.00
#
_symmetry.space_group_name_H-M   'P 1'
#
loop_
_entity.id
_entity.type
_entity.pdbx_description
1 polymer ?
#
loop_
_entity_poly.entity_id
_entity_poly.type
_entity_poly.pdbx_seq_one_letter_code
_entity_poly.pdbx_strand_id
1 'polypeptide(L)'
;MNNRNLVSYLLVVVAVGCGGSVVTQGNAGGDGGAGKGGTIHGDGSGPGGYGAYGGYGGTHVDGAGPGGSGGTHTGGTAGWAGQGGMDGAGAWGGWGGGDGTGGYAGAPGSLGAKCKTDADCGSLLCIPDISTEFFGGGPAHGYCSKDCTSFLHGGVGVDPCSLVDPNSLCSAAGDDPNDPATRGFCLEGCSQGPPMDSGGFGKFDPKKCHGRRDVACTVVDGGSLSLCLPTCARDADCTGGRKCDPRKGVCVDQPTPGSAMGAHCHDDGGPIGCAGLCLQVVKGDDASSNDPNNIAGFCSQRCVYGDVTSCGVEQTPSAGICILAMPEAGNGDEAFCAQMCDVDADCLDQDDNAMCDTSYTQSLGRGLCLWLYGHK
;
A
#
# COMPACT_ATOMS: atom_id res chain seq x y z
N MET A 1 -12.70 26.76 -17.14
CA MET A 1 -11.30 26.28 -17.09
C MET A 1 -11.28 24.95 -17.82
N ASN A 2 -10.51 24.82 -18.89
CA ASN A 2 -10.52 23.63 -19.75
C ASN A 2 -9.67 22.51 -19.11
N ASN A 3 -10.29 21.65 -18.31
CA ASN A 3 -9.66 20.41 -17.84
C ASN A 3 -9.72 19.37 -18.97
N ARG A 4 -8.62 19.27 -19.72
CA ARG A 4 -8.33 18.10 -20.55
C ARG A 4 -8.21 16.89 -19.63
N ASN A 5 -8.78 15.76 -20.04
CA ASN A 5 -8.59 14.44 -19.43
C ASN A 5 -7.17 14.28 -18.90
N LEU A 6 -7.02 14.37 -17.57
CA LEU A 6 -5.78 14.15 -16.84
C LEU A 6 -5.51 12.64 -16.83
N VAL A 7 -5.17 12.08 -17.99
CA VAL A 7 -4.27 10.92 -18.01
C VAL A 7 -2.88 11.52 -17.82
N SER A 8 -2.55 11.87 -16.57
CA SER A 8 -1.18 12.18 -16.21
C SER A 8 -0.37 10.91 -16.42
N TYR A 9 0.47 10.89 -17.45
CA TYR A 9 1.47 9.86 -17.63
C TYR A 9 2.48 10.02 -16.49
N LEU A 10 2.28 9.25 -15.43
CA LEU A 10 3.27 9.12 -14.38
C LEU A 10 4.33 8.15 -14.89
N LEU A 11 5.41 8.69 -15.46
CA LEU A 11 6.63 7.91 -15.62
C LEU A 11 7.18 7.67 -14.20
N VAL A 12 6.88 6.52 -13.63
CA VAL A 12 7.50 6.10 -12.38
C VAL A 12 8.92 5.69 -12.73
N VAL A 13 9.85 6.64 -12.63
CA VAL A 13 11.27 6.30 -12.61
C VAL A 13 11.53 5.65 -11.27
N VAL A 14 11.29 4.34 -11.18
CA VAL A 14 11.79 3.54 -10.07
C VAL A 14 13.30 3.50 -10.24
N ALA A 15 13.99 4.49 -9.66
CA ALA A 15 15.44 4.44 -9.51
C ALA A 15 15.74 3.36 -8.47
N VAL A 16 15.73 2.10 -8.90
CA VAL A 16 16.24 0.98 -8.12
C VAL A 16 17.74 1.20 -8.01
N GLY A 17 18.16 1.93 -6.98
CA GLY A 17 19.56 2.16 -6.70
C GLY A 17 20.24 0.82 -6.41
N CYS A 18 20.92 0.25 -7.41
CA CYS A 18 21.87 -0.84 -7.20
C CYS A 18 23.04 -0.31 -6.37
N GLY A 19 22.84 -0.22 -5.05
CA GLY A 19 23.85 0.16 -4.07
C GLY A 19 24.87 -0.96 -3.90
N GLY A 20 25.66 -1.24 -4.94
CA GLY A 20 26.86 -2.06 -4.82
C GLY A 20 27.83 -1.34 -3.89
N SER A 21 27.94 -1.81 -2.65
CA SER A 21 28.99 -1.37 -1.73
C SER A 21 30.33 -1.79 -2.32
N VAL A 22 31.02 -0.86 -2.98
CA VAL A 22 32.43 -1.04 -3.35
C VAL A 22 33.24 -1.00 -2.05
N VAL A 23 33.61 -2.18 -1.56
CA VAL A 23 34.63 -2.32 -0.52
C VAL A 23 35.97 -1.94 -1.14
N THR A 24 36.35 -0.67 -1.02
CA THR A 24 37.75 -0.27 -1.20
C THR A 24 38.57 -0.78 -0.01
N GLN A 25 39.19 -1.94 -0.16
CA GLN A 25 40.38 -2.30 0.61
C GLN A 25 41.57 -1.49 0.09
N GLY A 26 42.23 -0.73 0.96
CA GLY A 26 43.45 0.00 0.59
C GLY A 26 44.09 0.87 1.68
N ASN A 27 44.82 0.21 2.58
CA ASN A 27 46.06 0.62 3.27
C ASN A 27 46.16 1.89 4.16
N ALA A 28 46.28 1.59 5.47
CA ALA A 28 47.39 1.90 6.39
C ALA A 28 47.99 3.33 6.48
N GLY A 29 47.83 3.94 7.67
CA GLY A 29 48.68 5.00 8.23
C GLY A 29 48.29 5.29 9.70
N GLY A 30 49.27 5.34 10.61
CA GLY A 30 49.15 5.48 12.08
C GLY A 30 48.47 6.77 12.58
N ASP A 31 48.29 7.05 13.86
CA ASP A 31 49.07 6.73 15.06
C ASP A 31 48.22 6.86 16.34
N GLY A 32 48.62 6.13 17.39
CA GLY A 32 48.78 6.62 18.77
C GLY A 32 47.56 7.09 19.59
N GLY A 33 47.14 6.27 20.55
CA GLY A 33 46.29 6.74 21.67
C GLY A 33 46.15 5.72 22.79
N ALA A 34 47.01 5.80 23.80
CA ALA A 34 47.00 4.93 24.98
C ALA A 34 45.76 5.16 25.87
N GLY A 35 45.02 4.08 26.17
CA GLY A 35 43.91 4.06 27.13
C GLY A 35 43.98 2.81 28.00
N LYS A 36 43.92 3.01 29.32
CA LYS A 36 44.33 2.06 30.36
C LYS A 36 43.33 0.92 30.61
N GLY A 37 43.90 -0.28 30.75
CA GLY A 37 43.68 -1.30 31.80
C GLY A 37 42.28 -1.46 32.43
N GLY A 38 41.71 -2.63 32.20
CA GLY A 38 40.69 -3.25 33.06
C GLY A 38 40.85 -4.77 33.03
N THR A 39 41.48 -5.31 34.07
CA THR A 39 41.72 -6.74 34.28
C THR A 39 40.41 -7.43 34.70
N ILE A 40 40.02 -8.52 34.04
CA ILE A 40 39.09 -9.51 34.61
C ILE A 40 39.74 -10.89 34.49
N HIS A 41 39.86 -11.53 35.65
CA HIS A 41 40.28 -12.90 35.88
C HIS A 41 39.22 -13.90 35.40
N GLY A 42 39.70 -15.03 34.87
CA GLY A 42 39.31 -16.34 35.41
C GLY A 42 38.27 -17.17 34.65
N ASP A 43 38.81 -18.12 33.89
CA ASP A 43 38.52 -19.56 33.92
C ASP A 43 37.15 -20.12 33.48
N GLY A 44 37.20 -21.14 32.61
CA GLY A 44 36.18 -22.20 32.63
C GLY A 44 35.77 -22.75 31.26
N SER A 45 36.59 -23.62 30.69
CA SER A 45 36.23 -24.56 29.62
C SER A 45 35.24 -25.64 30.09
N GLY A 46 34.22 -25.94 29.27
CA GLY A 46 33.40 -27.15 29.38
C GLY A 46 32.32 -27.25 28.30
N PRO A 47 32.31 -28.31 27.46
CA PRO A 47 31.29 -28.52 26.44
C PRO A 47 30.19 -29.49 26.94
N GLY A 48 28.95 -29.25 26.51
CA GLY A 48 27.89 -30.27 26.55
C GLY A 48 26.54 -29.76 27.01
N GLY A 49 25.49 -30.09 26.24
CA GLY A 49 24.10 -30.02 26.71
C GLY A 49 23.10 -29.66 25.62
N TYR A 50 22.69 -30.64 24.81
CA TYR A 50 21.40 -30.58 24.12
C TYR A 50 20.31 -30.70 25.20
N GLY A 51 19.42 -29.71 25.29
CA GLY A 51 18.37 -29.64 26.29
C GLY A 51 17.13 -28.92 25.76
N ALA A 52 16.05 -29.69 25.68
CA ALA A 52 14.69 -29.35 25.29
C ALA A 52 14.17 -27.96 25.69
N TYR A 53 13.56 -27.25 24.74
CA TYR A 53 12.61 -26.18 25.04
C TYR A 53 11.19 -26.76 25.14
N GLY A 54 10.75 -27.02 26.37
CA GLY A 54 9.34 -27.15 26.74
C GLY A 54 9.02 -26.03 27.72
N GLY A 55 8.43 -24.93 27.23
CA GLY A 55 8.03 -23.78 28.04
C GLY A 55 6.52 -23.74 28.21
N TYR A 56 6.06 -24.07 29.42
CA TYR A 56 4.67 -23.97 29.85
C TYR A 56 4.22 -22.50 29.94
N GLY A 57 2.98 -22.24 29.52
CA GLY A 57 2.28 -20.98 29.74
C GLY A 57 2.00 -20.76 31.23
N GLY A 58 2.49 -19.65 31.78
CA GLY A 58 2.11 -19.15 33.08
C GLY A 58 1.17 -17.95 32.93
N THR A 59 -0.11 -18.14 33.24
CA THR A 59 -1.04 -17.04 33.50
C THR A 59 -0.74 -16.45 34.87
N HIS A 60 -0.17 -15.25 34.91
CA HIS A 60 -0.08 -14.47 36.15
C HIS A 60 -1.42 -13.76 36.37
N VAL A 61 -2.14 -14.14 37.41
CA VAL A 61 -3.30 -13.41 37.94
C VAL A 61 -2.95 -12.94 39.34
N ASP A 62 -2.53 -11.68 39.45
CA ASP A 62 -2.57 -10.86 40.66
C ASP A 62 -3.12 -9.50 40.19
N GLY A 63 -3.99 -8.77 40.87
CA GLY A 63 -4.62 -8.85 42.17
C GLY A 63 -5.39 -7.53 42.30
N ALA A 64 -6.61 -7.58 42.83
CA ALA A 64 -7.49 -6.42 42.93
C ALA A 64 -6.94 -5.38 43.93
N GLY A 65 -6.80 -4.12 43.48
CA GLY A 65 -6.60 -2.95 44.33
C GLY A 65 -7.67 -1.89 44.01
N PRO A 66 -8.34 -1.27 45.01
CA PRO A 66 -9.32 -0.23 44.77
C PRO A 66 -8.65 1.16 44.75
N GLY A 67 -9.02 1.98 43.76
CA GLY A 67 -8.83 3.44 43.80
C GLY A 67 -7.81 3.99 42.81
N GLY A 68 -8.30 4.54 41.70
CA GLY A 68 -7.51 5.32 40.76
C GLY A 68 -8.41 6.04 39.76
N SER A 69 -8.51 7.36 39.90
CA SER A 69 -9.30 8.28 39.09
C SER A 69 -8.72 8.43 37.67
N GLY A 70 -9.62 8.45 36.68
CA GLY A 70 -9.49 9.10 35.36
C GLY A 70 -8.10 9.16 34.71
N GLY A 71 -7.79 8.15 33.90
CA GLY A 71 -6.73 8.20 32.89
C GLY A 71 -7.33 8.05 31.50
N THR A 72 -6.99 8.96 30.61
CA THR A 72 -7.30 8.95 29.18
C THR A 72 -6.88 7.64 28.51
N HIS A 73 -7.74 7.09 27.67
CA HIS A 73 -7.47 5.87 26.90
C HIS A 73 -6.29 6.10 25.94
N THR A 74 -5.09 5.63 26.32
CA THR A 74 -4.11 5.18 25.35
C THR A 74 -4.53 3.79 24.91
N GLY A 75 -5.17 3.70 23.74
CA GLY A 75 -5.47 2.42 23.12
C GLY A 75 -4.17 1.65 22.88
N GLY A 76 -3.98 0.56 23.62
CA GLY A 76 -2.90 -0.37 23.35
C GLY A 76 -3.02 -0.92 21.94
N THR A 77 -1.90 -1.02 21.24
CA THR A 77 -1.82 -1.75 19.98
C THR A 77 -2.24 -3.20 20.22
N ALA A 78 -3.23 -3.69 19.48
CA ALA A 78 -3.55 -5.10 19.47
C ALA A 78 -2.32 -5.86 18.96
N GLY A 79 -1.80 -6.77 19.79
CA GLY A 79 -0.76 -7.70 19.37
C GLY A 79 -1.28 -8.60 18.26
N TRP A 80 -0.39 -8.95 17.33
CA TRP A 80 -0.65 -9.92 16.29
C TRP A 80 -1.07 -11.26 16.92
N ALA A 81 -2.31 -11.69 16.67
CA ALA A 81 -2.74 -13.04 17.04
C ALA A 81 -2.04 -14.03 16.09
N GLY A 82 -1.04 -14.75 16.59
CA GLY A 82 -0.51 -15.91 15.88
C GLY A 82 -1.56 -17.02 15.84
N GLN A 83 -1.72 -17.67 14.68
CA GLN A 83 -2.56 -18.87 14.54
C GLN A 83 -1.76 -20.07 14.05
N GLY A 84 -2.24 -21.24 14.49
CA GLY A 84 -1.56 -22.52 14.45
C GLY A 84 -1.30 -23.06 13.05
N GLY A 85 -0.14 -23.70 12.91
CA GLY A 85 0.30 -24.35 11.69
C GLY A 85 -0.62 -25.50 11.28
N MET A 86 -0.81 -25.65 9.97
CA MET A 86 -1.30 -26.89 9.38
C MET A 86 -0.13 -27.84 9.18
N ASP A 87 -0.31 -29.09 9.61
CA ASP A 87 0.66 -30.17 9.40
C ASP A 87 0.68 -30.56 7.91
N GLY A 88 1.77 -30.23 7.22
CA GLY A 88 2.03 -30.63 5.83
C GLY A 88 3.48 -30.32 5.44
N ALA A 89 4.30 -31.36 5.29
CA ALA A 89 5.73 -31.24 5.04
C ALA A 89 6.05 -30.57 3.69
N GLY A 90 6.66 -29.39 3.72
CA GLY A 90 7.38 -28.79 2.59
C GLY A 90 6.94 -27.41 2.12
N ALA A 91 5.87 -26.83 2.65
CA ALA A 91 5.42 -25.48 2.29
C ALA A 91 5.68 -24.50 3.44
N TRP A 92 6.35 -23.39 3.14
CA TRP A 92 6.47 -22.25 4.05
C TRP A 92 5.06 -21.80 4.44
N GLY A 93 4.84 -21.59 5.75
CA GLY A 93 3.53 -21.25 6.30
C GLY A 93 2.93 -20.06 5.56
N GLY A 94 1.81 -20.29 4.87
CA GLY A 94 1.08 -19.24 4.20
C GLY A 94 0.68 -18.17 5.20
N TRP A 95 0.88 -16.90 4.82
CA TRP A 95 0.35 -15.76 5.54
C TRP A 95 -1.17 -15.81 5.45
N GLY A 96 -1.81 -16.49 6.41
CA GLY A 96 -3.25 -16.42 6.58
C GLY A 96 -3.61 -15.02 7.05
N GLY A 97 -3.91 -14.13 6.10
CA GLY A 97 -4.42 -12.79 6.37
C GLY A 97 -5.80 -12.87 6.98
N GLY A 98 -5.89 -13.03 8.31
CA GLY A 98 -7.13 -12.72 9.00
C GLY A 98 -7.58 -11.31 8.65
N ASP A 99 -8.89 -11.09 8.52
CA ASP A 99 -9.46 -9.77 8.25
C ASP A 99 -8.80 -8.75 9.17
N GLY A 100 -7.97 -7.88 8.58
CA GLY A 100 -7.23 -6.89 9.34
C GLY A 100 -8.23 -6.07 10.11
N THR A 101 -8.30 -6.26 11.43
CA THR A 101 -9.12 -5.45 12.33
C THR A 101 -8.62 -4.02 12.14
N GLY A 102 -9.39 -3.27 11.38
CA GLY A 102 -8.91 -2.14 10.60
C GLY A 102 -8.17 -1.08 11.39
N GLY A 103 -7.48 -0.23 10.64
CA GLY A 103 -6.96 1.04 11.15
C GLY A 103 -7.97 1.73 12.05
N TYR A 104 -7.44 2.53 12.99
CA TYR A 104 -8.19 3.24 14.00
C TYR A 104 -9.45 3.84 13.37
N ALA A 105 -10.62 3.37 13.79
CA ALA A 105 -11.86 3.99 13.40
C ALA A 105 -11.76 5.45 13.84
N GLY A 106 -11.69 6.36 12.86
CA GLY A 106 -11.74 7.80 13.12
C GLY A 106 -12.91 8.13 14.03
N ALA A 107 -12.87 9.30 14.67
CA ALA A 107 -14.02 9.76 15.45
C ALA A 107 -15.28 9.65 14.57
N PRO A 108 -16.36 8.98 15.04
CA PRO A 108 -17.58 8.81 14.25
C PRO A 108 -18.01 10.14 13.65
N GLY A 109 -18.27 10.15 12.34
CA GLY A 109 -18.66 11.35 11.61
C GLY A 109 -17.55 12.29 11.13
N SER A 110 -16.28 11.89 11.15
CA SER A 110 -15.24 12.60 10.40
C SER A 110 -15.28 12.27 8.91
N LEU A 111 -14.86 13.22 8.07
CA LEU A 111 -14.66 12.99 6.64
C LEU A 111 -13.65 11.85 6.44
N GLY A 112 -13.90 10.94 5.50
CA GLY A 112 -13.01 9.79 5.22
C GLY A 112 -13.14 8.59 6.17
N ALA A 113 -13.91 8.71 7.25
CA ALA A 113 -14.17 7.60 8.17
C ALA A 113 -14.91 6.45 7.47
N LYS A 114 -14.73 5.23 7.99
CA LYS A 114 -15.50 4.05 7.57
C LYS A 114 -16.96 4.21 7.96
N CYS A 115 -17.87 3.64 7.17
CA CYS A 115 -19.29 3.67 7.47
C CYS A 115 -20.02 2.54 6.78
N LYS A 116 -21.17 2.16 7.35
CA LYS A 116 -22.14 1.29 6.69
C LYS A 116 -23.45 2.02 6.40
N THR A 117 -23.77 3.02 7.23
CA THR A 117 -24.97 3.83 7.13
C THR A 117 -24.66 5.28 7.49
N ASP A 118 -25.55 6.21 7.14
CA ASP A 118 -25.40 7.63 7.48
C ASP A 118 -25.29 7.88 8.99
N ALA A 119 -25.85 7.00 9.83
CA ALA A 119 -25.75 7.09 11.29
C ALA A 119 -24.30 7.00 11.80
N ASP A 120 -23.41 6.34 11.05
CA ASP A 120 -21.97 6.26 11.37
C ASP A 120 -21.23 7.56 11.06
N CYS A 121 -21.84 8.42 10.24
CA CYS A 121 -21.24 9.63 9.66
C CYS A 121 -21.72 10.94 10.31
N GLY A 122 -22.60 10.88 11.32
CA GLY A 122 -23.08 12.06 12.02
C GLY A 122 -23.85 13.01 11.09
N SER A 123 -23.22 14.13 10.70
CA SER A 123 -23.82 15.10 9.76
C SER A 123 -23.42 14.90 8.28
N LEU A 124 -22.53 13.94 8.04
CA LEU A 124 -22.06 13.54 6.72
C LEU A 124 -22.94 12.41 6.17
N LEU A 125 -22.81 12.13 4.87
CA LEU A 125 -23.44 10.98 4.23
C LEU A 125 -22.47 9.81 4.18
N CYS A 126 -22.97 8.59 4.31
CA CYS A 126 -22.19 7.39 4.06
C CYS A 126 -22.26 7.02 2.58
N ILE A 127 -21.10 6.89 1.93
CA ILE A 127 -20.98 6.22 0.64
C ILE A 127 -20.63 4.76 0.94
N PRO A 128 -21.59 3.81 0.94
CA PRO A 128 -21.29 2.42 1.25
C PRO A 128 -20.53 1.74 0.12
N ASP A 129 -19.93 0.59 0.42
CA ASP A 129 -19.20 -0.26 -0.54
C ASP A 129 -20.09 -0.85 -1.65
N ILE A 130 -21.39 -1.01 -1.35
CA ILE A 130 -22.42 -1.41 -2.32
C ILE A 130 -22.90 -0.26 -3.23
N SER A 131 -22.41 0.96 -3.02
CA SER A 131 -22.77 2.12 -3.85
C SER A 131 -22.29 1.95 -5.30
N THR A 132 -22.86 2.74 -6.20
CA THR A 132 -22.36 2.93 -7.57
C THR A 132 -21.97 4.38 -7.83
N GLU A 133 -22.03 5.24 -6.80
CA GLU A 133 -21.83 6.68 -6.94
C GLU A 133 -20.35 7.09 -7.00
N PHE A 134 -19.41 6.17 -6.72
CA PHE A 134 -17.97 6.46 -6.69
C PHE A 134 -17.24 5.69 -7.79
N PHE A 135 -17.01 6.34 -8.94
CA PHE A 135 -16.44 5.75 -10.16
C PHE A 135 -17.22 4.54 -10.70
N GLY A 136 -18.54 4.50 -10.47
CA GLY A 136 -19.39 3.34 -10.82
C GLY A 136 -19.38 2.23 -9.76
N GLY A 137 -18.66 2.42 -8.65
CA GLY A 137 -18.59 1.51 -7.52
C GLY A 137 -18.77 2.21 -6.16
N GLY A 138 -18.42 1.49 -5.10
CA GLY A 138 -18.45 1.98 -3.73
C GLY A 138 -17.07 1.82 -3.06
N PRO A 139 -16.66 2.73 -2.17
CA PRO A 139 -15.43 2.58 -1.39
C PRO A 139 -15.51 1.33 -0.50
N ALA A 140 -14.44 0.52 -0.45
CA ALA A 140 -14.36 -0.60 0.49
C ALA A 140 -14.62 -0.11 1.92
N HIS A 141 -15.38 -0.88 2.70
CA HIS A 141 -15.81 -0.53 4.07
C HIS A 141 -16.50 0.84 4.24
N GLY A 142 -16.97 1.44 3.14
CA GLY A 142 -17.63 2.74 3.08
C GLY A 142 -16.73 3.94 3.33
N TYR A 143 -17.28 5.13 3.09
CA TYR A 143 -16.59 6.41 3.23
C TYR A 143 -17.57 7.51 3.62
N CYS A 144 -17.39 8.12 4.80
CA CYS A 144 -18.14 9.29 5.21
C CYS A 144 -17.72 10.50 4.37
N SER A 145 -18.67 11.10 3.65
CA SER A 145 -18.44 12.23 2.76
C SER A 145 -19.55 13.27 2.85
N LYS A 146 -19.45 14.33 2.05
CA LYS A 146 -20.52 15.30 1.85
C LYS A 146 -20.69 15.51 0.35
N ASP A 147 -21.95 15.58 -0.07
CA ASP A 147 -22.30 15.85 -1.45
C ASP A 147 -21.92 17.30 -1.79
N CYS A 148 -21.09 17.45 -2.82
CA CYS A 148 -20.67 18.72 -3.38
C CYS A 148 -20.97 18.83 -4.88
N THR A 149 -21.87 17.98 -5.40
CA THR A 149 -22.25 17.88 -6.82
C THR A 149 -22.66 19.24 -7.41
N SER A 150 -23.40 20.05 -6.65
CA SER A 150 -23.82 21.38 -7.12
C SER A 150 -22.63 22.32 -7.32
N PHE A 151 -21.62 22.26 -6.45
CA PHE A 151 -20.39 23.04 -6.59
C PHE A 151 -19.55 22.53 -7.77
N LEU A 152 -19.42 21.21 -7.91
CA LEU A 152 -18.71 20.56 -9.03
C LEU A 152 -19.25 21.04 -10.39
N HIS A 153 -20.58 21.16 -10.53
CA HIS A 153 -21.25 21.57 -11.78
C HIS A 153 -21.41 23.09 -11.94
N GLY A 154 -20.47 23.87 -11.41
CA GLY A 154 -20.43 25.33 -11.60
C GLY A 154 -21.32 26.13 -10.64
N GLY A 155 -21.74 25.52 -9.54
CA GLY A 155 -22.37 26.24 -8.44
C GLY A 155 -21.45 27.35 -7.92
N VAL A 156 -22.01 28.54 -7.72
CA VAL A 156 -21.28 29.68 -7.16
C VAL A 156 -21.32 29.62 -5.63
N GLY A 157 -20.17 29.76 -4.98
CA GLY A 157 -20.09 29.77 -3.52
C GLY A 157 -18.76 29.31 -2.96
N VAL A 158 -18.72 29.14 -1.64
CA VAL A 158 -17.61 28.49 -0.93
C VAL A 158 -17.73 26.98 -1.14
N ASP A 159 -16.62 26.29 -1.39
CA ASP A 159 -16.59 24.83 -1.48
C ASP A 159 -17.21 24.23 -0.21
N PRO A 160 -18.33 23.47 -0.31
CA PRO A 160 -18.98 22.88 0.86
C PRO A 160 -18.08 21.90 1.63
N CYS A 161 -17.01 21.40 1.01
CA CYS A 161 -16.00 20.54 1.61
C CYS A 161 -15.11 21.33 2.57
N SER A 162 -14.63 22.51 2.16
CA SER A 162 -13.82 23.39 3.02
C SER A 162 -14.53 23.84 4.31
N LEU A 163 -15.86 23.75 4.34
CA LEU A 163 -16.67 23.99 5.55
C LEU A 163 -16.70 22.79 6.53
N VAL A 164 -16.39 21.59 6.05
CA VAL A 164 -16.28 20.36 6.85
C VAL A 164 -14.85 20.20 7.35
N ASP A 165 -13.88 20.31 6.43
CA ASP A 165 -12.45 20.25 6.72
C ASP A 165 -11.73 21.20 5.77
N PRO A 166 -10.91 22.16 6.26
CA PRO A 166 -10.21 23.13 5.43
C PRO A 166 -9.22 22.52 4.43
N ASN A 167 -8.79 21.26 4.62
CA ASN A 167 -7.90 20.53 3.72
C ASN A 167 -8.66 19.62 2.74
N SER A 168 -9.98 19.51 2.85
CA SER A 168 -10.78 18.68 1.95
C SER A 168 -11.09 19.39 0.63
N LEU A 169 -11.34 18.59 -0.41
CA LEU A 169 -11.69 19.08 -1.73
C LEU A 169 -12.95 18.38 -2.26
N CYS A 170 -13.80 19.14 -2.96
CA CYS A 170 -14.84 18.55 -3.80
C CYS A 170 -14.24 17.87 -5.04
N SER A 171 -14.36 16.55 -5.14
CA SER A 171 -13.87 15.77 -6.27
C SER A 171 -15.01 15.11 -7.04
N ALA A 172 -14.85 15.01 -8.35
CA ALA A 172 -15.73 14.23 -9.21
C ALA A 172 -15.60 12.73 -8.89
N ALA A 173 -16.73 12.05 -8.79
CA ALA A 173 -16.82 10.63 -8.46
C ALA A 173 -17.31 9.81 -9.67
N GLY A 174 -16.86 10.18 -10.86
CA GLY A 174 -17.22 9.55 -12.13
C GLY A 174 -16.07 9.64 -13.12
N ASP A 175 -16.14 8.82 -14.18
CA ASP A 175 -15.09 8.73 -15.20
C ASP A 175 -15.01 10.00 -16.07
N ASP A 176 -16.13 10.74 -16.23
CA ASP A 176 -16.17 12.04 -16.90
C ASP A 176 -16.65 13.13 -15.94
N PRO A 177 -15.78 14.06 -15.50
CA PRO A 177 -16.17 15.14 -14.61
C PRO A 177 -17.14 16.15 -15.24
N ASN A 178 -17.30 16.13 -16.57
CA ASN A 178 -18.21 17.03 -17.29
C ASN A 178 -19.60 16.40 -17.53
N ASP A 179 -19.77 15.11 -17.25
CA ASP A 179 -21.09 14.49 -17.31
C ASP A 179 -21.97 15.08 -16.19
N PRO A 180 -23.13 15.69 -16.49
CA PRO A 180 -24.03 16.21 -15.46
C PRO A 180 -24.56 15.12 -14.50
N ALA A 181 -24.46 13.83 -14.86
CA ALA A 181 -24.76 12.72 -13.97
C ALA A 181 -23.64 12.42 -12.96
N THR A 182 -22.42 12.91 -13.20
CA THR A 182 -21.29 12.70 -12.29
C THR A 182 -21.54 13.42 -10.97
N ARG A 183 -21.48 12.66 -9.88
CA ARG A 183 -21.62 13.20 -8.53
C ARG A 183 -20.29 13.79 -8.06
N GLY A 184 -20.39 14.77 -7.17
CA GLY A 184 -19.25 15.34 -6.45
C GLY A 184 -19.30 14.94 -4.99
N PHE A 185 -18.17 14.48 -4.44
CA PHE A 185 -18.02 14.15 -3.04
C PHE A 185 -16.80 14.82 -2.44
N CYS A 186 -16.92 15.23 -1.17
CA CYS A 186 -15.80 15.73 -0.40
C CYS A 186 -14.83 14.59 -0.06
N LEU A 187 -13.56 14.80 -0.38
CA LEU A 187 -12.48 13.90 -0.02
C LEU A 187 -11.59 14.53 1.03
N GLU A 188 -11.21 13.75 2.04
CA GLU A 188 -10.27 14.17 3.07
C GLU A 188 -8.92 14.51 2.45
N GLY A 189 -8.37 15.66 2.82
CA GLY A 189 -7.00 16.03 2.47
C GLY A 189 -6.00 15.27 3.32
N CYS A 190 -4.86 14.94 2.74
CA CYS A 190 -3.76 14.29 3.44
C CYS A 190 -2.43 14.92 3.06
N SER A 191 -1.41 14.59 3.84
CA SER A 191 -0.03 14.92 3.51
C SER A 191 0.70 13.62 3.16
N GLN A 192 1.50 13.66 2.10
CA GLN A 192 2.45 12.59 1.84
C GLN A 192 3.37 12.41 3.06
N GLY A 193 3.66 11.16 3.38
CA GLY A 193 4.54 10.84 4.50
C GLY A 193 6.00 11.08 4.11
N PRO A 194 6.93 11.24 5.07
CA PRO A 194 8.32 11.01 4.74
C PRO A 194 8.47 9.59 4.17
N PRO A 195 9.45 9.36 3.27
CA PRO A 195 9.79 8.01 2.82
C PRO A 195 9.98 7.11 4.03
N MET A 196 9.53 5.85 3.95
CA MET A 196 9.52 4.92 5.09
C MET A 196 10.79 5.10 5.93
N ASP A 197 10.62 5.56 7.17
CA ASP A 197 11.66 5.42 8.16
C ASP A 197 11.87 3.92 8.45
N SER A 198 12.90 3.56 9.19
CA SER A 198 13.18 2.17 9.56
C SER A 198 12.07 1.50 10.41
N GLY A 199 10.90 2.15 10.59
CA GLY A 199 9.73 1.64 11.28
C GLY A 199 9.10 0.39 10.65
N GLY A 200 9.35 0.13 9.36
CA GLY A 200 8.96 -1.09 8.65
C GLY A 200 7.52 -1.11 8.10
N PHE A 201 7.23 -2.13 7.29
CA PHE A 201 5.93 -2.37 6.66
C PHE A 201 4.79 -2.51 7.69
N GLY A 202 3.58 -2.12 7.29
CA GLY A 202 2.35 -2.34 8.06
C GLY A 202 2.07 -1.34 9.19
N LYS A 203 2.93 -0.34 9.41
CA LYS A 203 2.71 0.73 10.38
C LYS A 203 2.16 1.98 9.70
N PHE A 204 0.84 2.13 9.77
CA PHE A 204 0.13 3.29 9.24
C PHE A 204 -0.02 4.37 10.31
N ASP A 205 0.18 5.63 9.92
CA ASP A 205 -0.16 6.75 10.79
C ASP A 205 -1.69 6.81 10.93
N PRO A 206 -2.26 6.66 12.14
CA PRO A 206 -3.70 6.78 12.35
C PRO A 206 -4.29 8.12 11.94
N LYS A 207 -3.48 9.16 11.78
CA LYS A 207 -3.93 10.49 11.33
C LYS A 207 -3.98 10.63 9.82
N LYS A 208 -3.30 9.76 9.08
CA LYS A 208 -3.26 9.81 7.62
C LYS A 208 -4.35 8.90 7.06
N CYS A 209 -5.39 9.50 6.49
CA CYS A 209 -6.56 8.77 6.00
C CYS A 209 -7.12 7.79 7.05
N HIS A 210 -7.14 8.22 8.31
CA HIS A 210 -7.54 7.40 9.47
C HIS A 210 -6.74 6.08 9.64
N GLY A 211 -5.52 5.99 9.10
CA GLY A 211 -4.71 4.77 9.10
C GLY A 211 -5.36 3.62 8.33
N ARG A 212 -6.24 3.93 7.38
CA ARG A 212 -6.94 2.95 6.56
C ARG A 212 -5.99 2.28 5.57
N ARG A 213 -6.24 0.98 5.36
CA ARG A 213 -5.52 0.11 4.40
C ARG A 213 -6.20 0.03 3.05
N ASP A 214 -7.41 0.56 2.99
CA ASP A 214 -8.32 0.59 1.85
C ASP A 214 -8.51 2.02 1.31
N VAL A 215 -7.63 2.94 1.73
CA VAL A 215 -7.61 4.34 1.31
C VAL A 215 -6.15 4.80 1.23
N ALA A 216 -5.72 5.30 0.09
CA ALA A 216 -4.38 5.80 -0.14
C ALA A 216 -4.37 7.33 -0.13
N CYS A 217 -3.33 7.92 0.46
CA CYS A 217 -3.04 9.33 0.27
C CYS A 217 -2.43 9.54 -1.12
N THR A 218 -3.23 10.11 -2.02
CA THR A 218 -2.90 10.22 -3.44
C THR A 218 -2.65 11.66 -3.81
N VAL A 219 -1.54 11.92 -4.50
CA VAL A 219 -1.23 13.24 -5.05
C VAL A 219 -2.14 13.52 -6.23
N VAL A 220 -2.81 14.66 -6.19
CA VAL A 220 -3.66 15.18 -7.27
C VAL A 220 -3.14 16.54 -7.74
N ASP A 221 -3.66 17.03 -8.87
CA ASP A 221 -3.32 18.36 -9.41
C ASP A 221 -1.81 18.60 -9.60
N GLY A 222 -1.08 17.59 -10.06
CA GLY A 222 0.34 17.71 -10.39
C GLY A 222 1.28 17.97 -9.21
N GLY A 223 0.89 17.61 -7.97
CA GLY A 223 1.78 17.71 -6.80
C GLY A 223 1.34 18.70 -5.73
N SER A 224 0.37 19.55 -6.01
CA SER A 224 -0.01 20.66 -5.11
C SER A 224 -0.91 20.23 -3.94
N LEU A 225 -1.63 19.12 -4.12
CA LEU A 225 -2.65 18.64 -3.19
C LEU A 225 -2.57 17.12 -3.09
N SER A 226 -2.92 16.57 -1.93
CA SER A 226 -3.12 15.13 -1.78
C SER A 226 -4.44 14.83 -1.09
N LEU A 227 -5.13 13.80 -1.57
CA LEU A 227 -6.45 13.40 -1.10
C LEU A 227 -6.44 11.92 -0.72
N CYS A 228 -7.21 11.59 0.31
CA CYS A 228 -7.47 10.22 0.73
C CYS A 228 -8.48 9.56 -0.22
N LEU A 229 -7.96 8.86 -1.24
CA LEU A 229 -8.75 8.16 -2.25
C LEU A 229 -8.97 6.69 -1.86
N PRO A 230 -10.20 6.15 -1.99
CA PRO A 230 -10.44 4.72 -1.85
C PRO A 230 -9.54 3.88 -2.74
N THR A 231 -9.04 2.78 -2.18
CA THR A 231 -8.18 1.82 -2.87
C THR A 231 -8.45 0.44 -2.29
N CYS A 232 -9.52 -0.21 -2.74
CA CYS A 232 -9.73 -1.62 -2.38
C CYS A 232 -8.49 -2.44 -2.76
N ALA A 233 -8.13 -3.38 -1.89
CA ALA A 233 -6.91 -4.17 -2.02
C ALA A 233 -7.21 -5.56 -2.58
N ARG A 234 -8.36 -6.12 -2.18
CA ARG A 234 -8.80 -7.47 -2.51
C ARG A 234 -10.32 -7.55 -2.54
N ASP A 235 -10.83 -8.59 -3.21
CA ASP A 235 -12.27 -8.87 -3.26
C ASP A 235 -12.88 -9.05 -1.86
N ALA A 236 -12.10 -9.53 -0.89
CA ALA A 236 -12.55 -9.69 0.50
C ALA A 236 -12.86 -8.36 1.21
N ASP A 237 -12.37 -7.23 0.70
CA ASP A 237 -12.69 -5.91 1.24
C ASP A 237 -14.09 -5.42 0.78
N CYS A 238 -14.70 -6.13 -0.16
CA CYS A 238 -15.97 -5.80 -0.78
C CYS A 238 -17.09 -6.73 -0.29
N THR A 239 -18.18 -6.18 0.24
CA THR A 239 -19.32 -6.97 0.71
C THR A 239 -20.32 -7.26 -0.41
N GLY A 240 -21.28 -8.15 -0.14
CA GLY A 240 -22.38 -8.43 -1.06
C GLY A 240 -22.00 -9.20 -2.34
N GLY A 241 -20.81 -9.83 -2.36
CA GLY A 241 -20.31 -10.56 -3.53
C GLY A 241 -19.74 -9.66 -4.63
N ARG A 242 -19.57 -8.36 -4.33
CA ARG A 242 -18.82 -7.42 -5.17
C ARG A 242 -17.33 -7.75 -5.14
N LYS A 243 -16.62 -7.20 -6.12
CA LYS A 243 -15.19 -7.41 -6.33
C LYS A 243 -14.46 -6.09 -6.36
N CYS A 244 -13.18 -6.13 -6.02
CA CYS A 244 -12.33 -4.96 -6.14
C CYS A 244 -12.01 -4.72 -7.62
N ASP A 245 -12.27 -3.52 -8.12
CA ASP A 245 -11.82 -3.09 -9.44
C ASP A 245 -10.37 -2.55 -9.33
N PRO A 246 -9.36 -3.24 -9.89
CA PRO A 246 -7.97 -2.83 -9.75
C PRO A 246 -7.63 -1.54 -10.51
N ARG A 247 -8.44 -1.16 -11.51
CA ARG A 247 -8.28 0.12 -12.22
C ARG A 247 -8.85 1.25 -11.40
N LYS A 248 -10.00 1.06 -10.77
CA LYS A 248 -10.75 2.14 -10.12
C LYS A 248 -10.55 2.23 -8.61
N GLY A 249 -10.04 1.19 -7.96
CA GLY A 249 -9.84 1.15 -6.51
C GLY A 249 -11.13 1.09 -5.70
N VAL A 250 -12.23 0.62 -6.30
CA VAL A 250 -13.57 0.57 -5.69
C VAL A 250 -14.23 -0.80 -5.85
N CYS A 251 -15.20 -1.08 -4.99
CA CYS A 251 -16.01 -2.29 -5.06
C CYS A 251 -17.10 -2.18 -6.13
N VAL A 252 -17.08 -3.09 -7.10
CA VAL A 252 -18.00 -3.16 -8.26
C VAL A 252 -18.59 -4.55 -8.42
N ASP A 253 -19.71 -4.66 -9.14
CA ASP A 253 -20.29 -5.98 -9.46
C ASP A 253 -19.46 -6.74 -10.50
N GLN A 254 -18.85 -6.02 -11.44
CA GLN A 254 -18.01 -6.57 -12.51
C GLN A 254 -16.75 -5.71 -12.65
N PRO A 255 -15.57 -6.22 -12.24
CA PRO A 255 -14.30 -5.52 -12.40
C PRO A 255 -14.01 -5.21 -13.85
N THR A 256 -13.26 -4.14 -14.07
CA THR A 256 -12.72 -3.81 -15.38
C THR A 256 -11.92 -5.00 -15.94
N PRO A 257 -12.27 -5.51 -17.14
CA PRO A 257 -11.56 -6.63 -17.73
C PRO A 257 -10.17 -6.19 -18.21
N GLY A 258 -9.22 -7.13 -18.22
CA GLY A 258 -7.90 -6.93 -18.76
C GLY A 258 -6.90 -7.97 -18.27
N SER A 259 -5.64 -7.80 -18.67
CA SER A 259 -4.54 -8.66 -18.22
C SER A 259 -4.27 -8.51 -16.72
N ALA A 260 -3.86 -9.60 -16.08
CA ALA A 260 -3.53 -9.63 -14.66
C ALA A 260 -2.27 -8.80 -14.34
N MET A 261 -2.10 -8.43 -13.08
CA MET A 261 -0.88 -7.77 -12.59
C MET A 261 0.37 -8.61 -12.92
N GLY A 262 1.42 -7.95 -13.39
CA GLY A 262 2.69 -8.52 -13.82
C GLY A 262 2.74 -8.85 -15.30
N ALA A 263 1.60 -8.95 -16.00
CA ALA A 263 1.57 -9.25 -17.43
C ALA A 263 2.11 -8.08 -18.27
N HIS A 264 2.73 -8.40 -19.41
CA HIS A 264 3.19 -7.42 -20.38
C HIS A 264 2.05 -6.51 -20.87
N CYS A 265 2.35 -5.22 -21.07
CA CYS A 265 1.41 -4.26 -21.64
C CYS A 265 2.10 -3.14 -22.41
N HIS A 266 1.32 -2.49 -23.28
CA HIS A 266 1.75 -1.31 -24.02
C HIS A 266 0.77 -0.15 -23.79
N ASP A 267 1.31 1.07 -23.71
CA ASP A 267 0.53 2.29 -23.54
C ASP A 267 -0.18 2.75 -24.81
N ASP A 268 -0.05 2.01 -25.92
CA ASP A 268 -0.56 2.39 -27.25
C ASP A 268 -2.06 2.14 -27.44
N GLY A 269 -2.79 1.74 -26.39
CA GLY A 269 -4.23 1.51 -26.45
C GLY A 269 -4.61 0.26 -27.25
N GLY A 270 -3.70 -0.71 -27.35
CA GLY A 270 -3.98 -2.04 -27.90
C GLY A 270 -5.17 -2.76 -27.23
N PRO A 271 -5.79 -3.75 -27.89
CA PRO A 271 -7.10 -4.31 -27.53
C PRO A 271 -7.13 -5.16 -26.24
N ILE A 272 -5.98 -5.41 -25.59
CA ILE A 272 -5.93 -6.08 -24.27
C ILE A 272 -5.16 -5.17 -23.32
N GLY A 273 -5.88 -4.21 -22.73
CA GLY A 273 -5.35 -3.40 -21.64
C GLY A 273 -5.22 -4.18 -20.34
N CYS A 274 -4.48 -3.65 -19.38
CA CYS A 274 -4.40 -4.18 -18.02
C CYS A 274 -5.76 -4.11 -17.31
N ALA A 275 -6.06 -5.08 -16.46
CA ALA A 275 -7.23 -4.98 -15.58
C ALA A 275 -7.12 -3.72 -14.70
N GLY A 276 -5.91 -3.39 -14.25
CA GLY A 276 -5.56 -2.13 -13.57
C GLY A 276 -4.99 -1.07 -14.52
N LEU A 277 -3.70 -0.78 -14.33
CA LEU A 277 -2.92 0.23 -15.05
C LEU A 277 -1.72 -0.41 -15.75
N CYS A 278 -1.32 0.13 -16.91
CA CYS A 278 -0.04 -0.21 -17.52
C CYS A 278 1.02 0.76 -16.97
N LEU A 279 2.06 0.24 -16.33
CA LEU A 279 3.18 1.03 -15.84
C LEU A 279 4.39 0.83 -16.72
N GLN A 280 5.06 1.93 -17.04
CA GLN A 280 6.34 1.90 -17.72
C GLN A 280 7.47 2.02 -16.71
N VAL A 281 8.46 1.14 -16.82
CA VAL A 281 9.72 1.22 -16.07
C VAL A 281 10.89 1.20 -17.03
N VAL A 282 11.94 1.93 -16.67
CA VAL A 282 13.22 1.84 -17.36
C VAL A 282 13.91 0.57 -16.87
N LYS A 283 14.31 -0.31 -17.79
CA LYS A 283 15.04 -1.53 -17.44
C LYS A 283 16.36 -1.13 -16.76
N GLY A 284 16.77 -1.88 -15.74
CA GLY A 284 18.05 -1.64 -15.08
C GLY A 284 19.20 -1.83 -16.05
N ASP A 285 20.35 -1.21 -15.73
CA ASP A 285 21.66 -1.23 -16.43
C ASP A 285 21.85 -0.30 -17.67
N ASP A 286 23.10 -0.23 -18.16
CA ASP A 286 23.78 0.87 -18.90
C ASP A 286 23.14 1.35 -20.23
N ALA A 287 21.93 0.91 -20.56
CA ALA A 287 21.22 1.40 -21.71
C ALA A 287 20.84 2.88 -21.52
N SER A 288 21.07 3.68 -22.57
CA SER A 288 20.63 5.08 -22.58
C SER A 288 19.13 5.15 -22.34
N SER A 289 18.67 6.13 -21.57
CA SER A 289 17.24 6.44 -21.41
C SER A 289 16.52 6.76 -22.73
N ASN A 290 17.25 6.86 -23.85
CA ASN A 290 16.74 7.09 -25.20
C ASN A 290 16.60 5.80 -26.03
N ASP A 291 17.00 4.63 -25.54
CA ASP A 291 16.79 3.37 -26.25
C ASP A 291 15.33 2.93 -26.09
N PRO A 292 14.53 2.84 -27.15
CA PRO A 292 13.14 2.41 -27.07
C PRO A 292 12.97 0.98 -26.52
N ASN A 293 14.02 0.14 -26.54
CA ASN A 293 13.98 -1.21 -25.95
C ASN A 293 14.29 -1.23 -24.45
N ASN A 294 14.65 -0.07 -23.87
CA ASN A 294 14.96 0.10 -22.46
C ASN A 294 13.74 0.46 -21.60
N ILE A 295 12.54 0.41 -22.17
CA ILE A 295 11.30 0.60 -21.44
C ILE A 295 10.60 -0.76 -21.41
N ALA A 296 10.24 -1.23 -20.22
CA ALA A 296 9.32 -2.33 -20.05
C ALA A 296 7.94 -1.81 -19.66
N GLY A 297 6.89 -2.46 -20.13
CA GLY A 297 5.51 -2.14 -19.78
C GLY A 297 4.85 -3.32 -19.09
N PHE A 298 4.36 -3.14 -17.86
CA PHE A 298 3.68 -4.22 -17.15
C PHE A 298 2.42 -3.75 -16.44
N CYS A 299 1.48 -4.68 -16.32
CA CYS A 299 0.23 -4.44 -15.63
C CYS A 299 0.44 -4.35 -14.12
N SER A 300 -0.08 -3.30 -13.53
CA SER A 300 -0.10 -3.09 -12.08
C SER A 300 -1.49 -2.64 -11.64
N GLN A 301 -1.64 -2.42 -10.34
CA GLN A 301 -2.82 -1.85 -9.73
C GLN A 301 -2.39 -0.91 -8.61
N ARG A 302 -3.27 0.04 -8.28
CA ARG A 302 -3.07 0.95 -7.15
C ARG A 302 -3.17 0.19 -5.85
N CYS A 303 -2.39 0.61 -4.87
CA CYS A 303 -2.38 0.00 -3.55
C CYS A 303 -1.92 1.03 -2.50
N VAL A 304 -2.10 0.69 -1.22
CA VAL A 304 -1.65 1.54 -0.11
C VAL A 304 -0.22 1.15 0.27
N TYR A 305 0.73 2.06 0.08
CA TYR A 305 2.14 1.82 0.32
C TYR A 305 2.40 1.36 1.76
N GLY A 306 3.22 0.33 1.92
CA GLY A 306 3.47 -0.30 3.20
C GLY A 306 2.46 -1.40 3.59
N ASP A 307 1.36 -1.56 2.84
CA ASP A 307 0.45 -2.68 3.02
C ASP A 307 0.90 -3.87 2.18
N VAL A 308 1.46 -4.87 2.86
CA VAL A 308 1.90 -6.12 2.24
C VAL A 308 0.74 -6.95 1.70
N THR A 309 -0.51 -6.66 2.10
CA THR A 309 -1.71 -7.40 1.68
C THR A 309 -2.44 -6.80 0.49
N SER A 310 -2.08 -5.57 0.07
CA SER A 310 -2.88 -4.81 -0.91
C SER A 310 -2.79 -5.23 -2.37
N CYS A 311 -1.96 -6.23 -2.66
CA CYS A 311 -1.64 -6.65 -4.02
C CYS A 311 -2.01 -8.12 -4.27
N GLY A 312 -3.14 -8.54 -3.71
CA GLY A 312 -3.71 -9.86 -3.98
C GLY A 312 -2.79 -11.01 -3.59
N VAL A 313 -2.06 -10.91 -2.47
CA VAL A 313 -1.10 -11.93 -2.01
C VAL A 313 -1.70 -13.33 -1.85
N GLU A 314 -3.03 -13.41 -1.74
CA GLU A 314 -3.79 -14.65 -1.65
C GLU A 314 -3.96 -15.35 -3.01
N GLN A 315 -3.72 -14.64 -4.12
CA GLN A 315 -3.75 -15.19 -5.46
C GLN A 315 -2.40 -15.85 -5.76
N THR A 316 -2.37 -17.18 -5.67
CA THR A 316 -1.24 -17.98 -6.17
C THR A 316 -1.44 -18.30 -7.65
N PRO A 317 -0.40 -18.24 -8.50
CA PRO A 317 1.01 -17.90 -8.18
C PRO A 317 1.31 -16.39 -8.17
N SER A 318 0.40 -15.54 -8.68
CA SER A 318 0.62 -14.12 -8.99
C SER A 318 0.36 -13.16 -7.81
N ALA A 319 0.91 -13.47 -6.65
CA ALA A 319 0.88 -12.57 -5.50
C ALA A 319 1.78 -11.36 -5.76
N GLY A 320 1.35 -10.17 -5.34
CA GLY A 320 2.14 -8.95 -5.43
C GLY A 320 2.41 -8.32 -4.08
N ILE A 321 3.24 -7.28 -4.09
CA ILE A 321 3.46 -6.39 -2.94
C ILE A 321 3.35 -4.93 -3.35
N CYS A 322 2.80 -4.11 -2.45
CA CYS A 322 2.65 -2.69 -2.66
C CYS A 322 3.96 -1.95 -2.36
N ILE A 323 4.83 -1.81 -3.36
CA ILE A 323 6.18 -1.27 -3.15
C ILE A 323 6.63 -0.24 -4.20
N LEU A 324 5.95 -0.15 -5.34
CA LEU A 324 6.34 0.78 -6.40
C LEU A 324 5.73 2.14 -6.12
N ALA A 325 6.47 3.00 -5.45
CA ALA A 325 5.98 4.30 -5.00
C ALA A 325 6.84 5.44 -5.54
N MET A 326 6.31 6.66 -5.45
CA MET A 326 7.11 7.86 -5.72
C MET A 326 8.18 8.05 -4.62
N PRO A 327 9.31 8.72 -4.91
CA PRO A 327 10.41 8.87 -3.94
C PRO A 327 9.99 9.48 -2.61
N GLU A 328 8.97 10.34 -2.60
CA GLU A 328 8.42 11.01 -1.42
C GLU A 328 7.31 10.21 -0.72
N ALA A 329 6.98 9.00 -1.18
CA ALA A 329 5.90 8.21 -0.58
C ALA A 329 6.35 7.49 0.70
N GLY A 330 5.57 7.66 1.76
CA GLY A 330 5.63 6.92 3.01
C GLY A 330 4.41 6.02 3.23
N ASN A 331 4.40 5.25 4.33
CA ASN A 331 3.28 4.35 4.64
C ASN A 331 1.93 5.09 4.57
N GLY A 332 0.95 4.48 3.90
CA GLY A 332 -0.37 5.08 3.68
C GLY A 332 -0.49 5.96 2.44
N ASP A 333 0.60 6.22 1.70
CA ASP A 333 0.53 6.88 0.38
C ASP A 333 0.08 5.92 -0.71
N GLU A 334 -0.31 6.48 -1.86
CA GLU A 334 -0.51 5.71 -3.08
C GLU A 334 0.81 5.13 -3.57
N ALA A 335 0.75 3.86 -3.93
CA ALA A 335 1.81 3.15 -4.64
C ALA A 335 1.17 2.16 -5.61
N PHE A 336 2.02 1.36 -6.24
CA PHE A 336 1.63 0.36 -7.20
C PHE A 336 2.22 -1.00 -6.86
N CYS A 337 1.50 -2.04 -7.27
CA CYS A 337 1.88 -3.41 -7.02
C CYS A 337 3.03 -3.87 -7.92
N ALA A 338 4.05 -4.47 -7.31
CA ALA A 338 5.04 -5.29 -8.00
C ALA A 338 4.65 -6.77 -7.90
N GLN A 339 4.87 -7.54 -8.96
CA GLN A 339 4.68 -8.98 -8.93
C GLN A 339 5.78 -9.64 -8.09
N MET A 340 5.39 -10.54 -7.18
CA MET A 340 6.32 -11.41 -6.47
C MET A 340 6.55 -12.72 -7.24
N CYS A 341 7.71 -13.32 -7.03
CA CYS A 341 8.13 -14.55 -7.72
C CYS A 341 8.97 -15.42 -6.79
N ASP A 342 9.05 -16.71 -7.08
CA ASP A 342 10.01 -17.63 -6.48
C ASP A 342 11.11 -18.02 -7.49
N VAL A 343 10.76 -18.02 -8.78
CA VAL A 343 11.65 -18.25 -9.92
C VAL A 343 11.29 -17.33 -11.10
N ASP A 344 12.18 -17.16 -12.07
CA ASP A 344 11.96 -16.29 -13.25
C ASP A 344 10.69 -16.65 -14.03
N ALA A 345 10.35 -17.93 -14.09
CA ALA A 345 9.16 -18.42 -14.78
C ALA A 345 7.84 -17.95 -14.14
N ASP A 346 7.87 -17.45 -12.91
CA ASP A 346 6.68 -16.89 -12.26
C ASP A 346 6.35 -15.49 -12.80
N CYS A 347 7.35 -14.77 -13.34
CA CYS A 347 7.14 -13.43 -13.87
C CYS A 347 6.30 -13.47 -15.15
N LEU A 348 5.21 -12.70 -15.20
CA LEU A 348 4.28 -12.82 -16.34
C LEU A 348 4.76 -12.05 -17.57
N ASP A 349 5.56 -11.00 -17.39
CA ASP A 349 6.16 -10.23 -18.48
C ASP A 349 7.43 -10.89 -19.02
N GLN A 350 7.23 -12.02 -19.69
CA GLN A 350 8.32 -12.73 -20.37
C GLN A 350 8.76 -12.03 -21.67
N ASP A 351 7.93 -11.14 -22.22
CA ASP A 351 8.22 -10.43 -23.47
C ASP A 351 9.35 -9.40 -23.26
N ASP A 352 9.41 -8.76 -22.09
CA ASP A 352 10.46 -7.82 -21.72
C ASP A 352 11.60 -8.42 -20.86
N ASN A 353 11.67 -9.75 -20.78
CA ASN A 353 12.65 -10.53 -20.00
C ASN A 353 12.60 -10.20 -18.49
N ALA A 354 11.40 -10.11 -17.92
CA ALA A 354 11.27 -10.01 -16.46
C ALA A 354 11.91 -11.24 -15.78
N MET A 355 12.69 -11.00 -14.74
CA MET A 355 13.35 -12.02 -13.95
C MET A 355 13.01 -11.89 -12.47
N CYS A 356 13.24 -12.96 -11.73
CA CYS A 356 13.00 -12.99 -10.31
C CYS A 356 14.24 -12.56 -9.51
N ASP A 357 14.21 -11.36 -8.94
CA ASP A 357 15.24 -10.88 -8.03
C ASP A 357 14.85 -11.10 -6.56
N THR A 358 15.56 -12.00 -5.89
CA THR A 358 15.36 -12.31 -4.48
C THR A 358 16.09 -11.38 -3.51
N SER A 359 16.93 -10.46 -4.00
CA SER A 359 17.76 -9.60 -3.17
C SER A 359 16.97 -8.54 -2.39
N TYR A 360 15.89 -8.00 -2.97
CA TYR A 360 15.10 -6.91 -2.39
C TYR A 360 14.13 -7.37 -1.30
N THR A 361 13.69 -8.62 -1.37
CA THR A 361 12.61 -9.15 -0.56
C THR A 361 13.01 -10.41 0.19
N GLN A 362 14.31 -10.54 0.52
CA GLN A 362 14.82 -11.65 1.33
C GLN A 362 14.05 -11.82 2.65
N SER A 363 13.62 -10.71 3.26
CA SER A 363 12.80 -10.72 4.48
C SER A 363 11.39 -11.27 4.29
N LEU A 364 10.87 -11.28 3.05
CA LEU A 364 9.57 -11.83 2.68
C LEU A 364 9.66 -13.29 2.19
N GLY A 365 10.88 -13.81 1.99
CA GLY A 365 11.12 -15.18 1.56
C GLY A 365 10.82 -15.46 0.09
N ARG A 366 10.59 -14.41 -0.72
CA ARG A 366 10.31 -14.48 -2.17
C ARG A 366 11.05 -13.34 -2.88
N GLY A 367 11.14 -13.36 -4.20
CA GLY A 367 11.68 -12.28 -5.02
C GLY A 367 10.61 -11.33 -5.58
N LEU A 368 11.08 -10.33 -6.31
CA LEU A 368 10.26 -9.43 -7.13
C LEU A 368 10.61 -9.63 -8.60
N CYS A 369 9.60 -9.53 -9.46
CA CYS A 369 9.82 -9.45 -10.89
C CYS A 369 10.39 -8.08 -11.25
N LEU A 370 11.62 -8.07 -11.76
CA LEU A 370 12.36 -6.89 -12.22
C LEU A 370 12.79 -7.06 -13.67
N TRP A 371 13.08 -5.94 -14.32
CA TRP A 371 13.52 -5.90 -15.71
C TRP A 371 14.95 -5.37 -15.77
N LEU A 372 15.88 -6.18 -16.29
CA LEU A 372 17.25 -5.77 -16.57
C LEU A 372 17.51 -5.83 -18.07
N TYR A 373 18.31 -4.90 -18.56
CA TYR A 373 18.61 -4.83 -19.98
C TYR A 373 19.67 -5.88 -20.36
N GLY A 374 19.44 -6.56 -21.48
CA GLY A 374 20.37 -7.58 -22.00
C GLY A 374 20.34 -8.95 -21.31
N HIS A 375 19.47 -9.18 -20.31
CA HIS A 375 19.24 -10.52 -19.76
C HIS A 375 18.41 -11.38 -20.74
N LYS A 376 18.90 -12.58 -21.06
CA LYS A 376 18.23 -13.58 -21.91
C LYS A 376 18.48 -14.98 -21.34
#